data_AF-A0A401QHW3-F1
#
_entry.id   AF-A0A401QHW3-F1
#
_cell.length_a   1.000
_cell.length_b   1.000
_cell.length_c   1.000
_cell.angle_alpha   90.00
_cell.angle_beta   90.00
_cell.angle_gamma   90.00
#
_symmetry.space_group_name_H-M   'P 1'
#
loop_
_entity.id
_entity.type
_entity.pdbx_description
1 polymer ?
#
loop_
_entity_poly.entity_id
_entity_poly.type
_entity_poly.pdbx_seq_one_letter_code
_entity_poly.pdbx_strand_id
1 'polypeptide(L)'
;MSPREQETFIQRLDLSKKTLSNRFVIYVSERASPRSRKYFRRASVYDTANYMHYLCAKSIGGRGIVDYAHRSPLFLVWHRMWNIHLEQEIRNITGDDSFSIPFWSWVGKSQCDVCTNKLFGRNEGGGQIMLNSIFRSWRVRGIVRVGTE
;
A
#
# COMPACT_ATOMS: atom_id res chain seq x y z
N MET A 1 -1.30 -13.20 -17.98
CA MET A 1 -2.10 -13.74 -16.87
C MET A 1 -3.46 -14.19 -17.40
N SER A 2 -3.79 -15.45 -17.21
CA SER A 2 -5.12 -16.01 -17.41
C SER A 2 -6.16 -15.37 -16.48
N PRO A 3 -7.46 -15.49 -16.76
CA PRO A 3 -8.51 -14.97 -15.87
C PRO A 3 -8.43 -15.51 -14.44
N ARG A 4 -8.03 -16.77 -14.27
CA ARG A 4 -7.86 -17.39 -12.95
C ARG A 4 -6.68 -16.81 -12.17
N GLU A 5 -5.56 -16.55 -12.85
CA GLU A 5 -4.41 -15.89 -12.23
C GLU A 5 -4.74 -14.44 -11.83
N GLN A 6 -5.51 -13.73 -12.66
CA GLN A 6 -5.98 -12.37 -12.35
C GLN A 6 -6.86 -12.38 -11.09
N GLU A 7 -7.85 -13.26 -11.03
CA GLU A 7 -8.72 -13.41 -9.87
C GLU A 7 -7.92 -13.76 -8.61
N THR A 8 -7.00 -14.72 -8.72
CA THR A 8 -6.13 -15.12 -7.60
C THR A 8 -5.33 -13.93 -7.08
N PHE A 9 -4.70 -13.16 -7.97
CA PHE A 9 -3.94 -11.97 -7.57
C PHE A 9 -4.81 -10.95 -6.83
N ILE A 10 -5.98 -10.63 -7.37
CA ILE A 10 -6.92 -9.66 -6.78
C ILE A 10 -7.40 -10.14 -5.41
N GLN A 11 -7.73 -11.42 -5.26
CA GLN A 11 -8.13 -12.01 -3.99
C GLN A 11 -6.99 -11.99 -2.95
N ARG A 12 -5.74 -12.30 -3.33
CA ARG A 12 -4.60 -12.27 -2.39
C ARG A 12 -4.25 -10.85 -1.97
N LEU A 13 -4.34 -9.89 -2.89
CA LEU A 13 -4.13 -8.48 -2.59
C LEU A 13 -5.19 -7.97 -1.59
N ASP A 14 -6.47 -8.31 -1.79
CA ASP A 14 -7.54 -7.97 -0.86
C ASP A 14 -7.44 -8.67 0.49
N LEU A 15 -7.01 -9.94 0.51
CA LEU A 15 -6.69 -10.63 1.75
C LEU A 15 -5.61 -9.88 2.54
N SER A 16 -4.57 -9.38 1.87
CA SER A 16 -3.51 -8.59 2.53
C SER A 16 -4.02 -7.30 3.17
N LYS A 17 -5.10 -6.72 2.65
CA LYS A 17 -5.76 -5.54 3.22
C LYS A 17 -6.59 -5.86 4.46
N LYS A 18 -7.08 -7.10 4.58
CA LYS A 18 -7.99 -7.55 5.66
C LYS A 18 -7.25 -8.29 6.79
N THR A 19 -6.16 -8.98 6.48
CA THR A 19 -5.38 -9.75 7.45
C THR A 19 -4.41 -8.87 8.22
N LEU A 20 -4.49 -8.89 9.56
CA LEU A 20 -3.53 -8.21 10.44
C LEU A 20 -2.13 -8.79 10.27
N SER A 21 -1.12 -7.92 10.21
CA SER A 21 0.27 -8.37 10.25
C SER A 21 0.56 -8.99 11.63
N ASN A 22 1.19 -10.15 11.63
CA ASN A 22 1.68 -10.82 12.84
C ASN A 22 3.14 -10.44 13.16
N ARG A 23 3.83 -9.78 12.22
CA ARG A 23 5.26 -9.44 12.32
C ARG A 23 5.47 -7.97 12.65
N PHE A 24 4.54 -7.11 12.24
CA PHE A 24 4.71 -5.66 12.30
C PHE A 24 3.48 -4.96 12.90
N VAL A 25 3.75 -3.83 13.56
CA VAL A 25 2.75 -2.88 14.05
C VAL A 25 3.15 -1.48 13.59
N ILE A 26 2.18 -0.57 13.48
CA ILE A 26 2.43 0.80 13.04
C ILE A 26 2.57 1.73 14.24
N TYR A 27 3.47 2.71 14.15
CA TYR A 27 3.66 3.74 15.16
C TYR A 27 2.60 4.85 15.01
N VAL A 28 1.88 5.16 16.09
CA VAL A 28 0.73 6.09 16.06
C VAL A 28 0.79 7.13 17.17
N SER A 29 1.94 7.35 17.79
CA SER A 29 2.07 8.42 18.77
C SER A 29 1.84 9.79 18.14
N GLU A 30 1.27 10.69 18.94
CA GLU A 30 1.05 12.09 18.60
C GLU A 30 2.36 12.87 18.43
N ARG A 31 3.44 12.47 19.11
CA ARG A 31 4.75 13.14 19.04
C ARG A 31 5.87 12.15 18.74
N ALA A 32 6.86 12.59 17.97
CA ALA A 32 8.08 11.85 17.66
C ALA A 32 9.24 12.28 18.57
N SER A 33 8.99 12.41 19.88
CA SER A 33 10.04 12.77 20.85
C SER A 33 10.68 11.52 21.46
N PRO A 34 12.01 11.44 21.62
CA PRO A 34 12.68 10.28 22.21
C PRO A 34 12.18 9.90 23.60
N ARG A 35 11.73 10.89 24.39
CA ARG A 35 11.25 10.70 25.77
C ARG A 35 9.73 10.55 25.87
N SER A 36 8.98 10.72 24.78
CA SER A 36 7.51 10.58 24.82
C SER A 36 7.08 9.12 24.82
N ARG A 37 5.90 8.85 25.41
CA ARG A 37 5.28 7.53 25.38
C ARG A 37 5.01 7.10 23.93
N LYS A 38 5.41 5.88 23.62
CA LYS A 38 5.29 5.28 22.28
C LYS A 38 4.00 4.47 22.20
N TYR A 39 3.18 4.76 21.21
CA TYR A 39 1.93 4.05 20.94
C TYR A 39 2.04 3.31 19.62
N PHE A 40 1.63 2.05 19.63
CA PHE A 40 1.63 1.19 18.46
C PHE A 40 0.24 0.61 18.26
N ARG A 41 -0.13 0.37 16.99
CA ARG A 41 -1.42 -0.21 16.63
C ARG A 41 -1.22 -1.34 15.63
N ARG A 42 -2.00 -2.41 15.79
CA ARG A 42 -2.09 -3.47 14.78
C ARG A 42 -2.65 -2.91 13.46
N ALA A 43 -2.05 -3.29 12.36
CA ALA A 43 -2.48 -2.92 11.02
C ALA A 43 -2.50 -4.15 10.12
N SER A 44 -3.20 -4.07 8.99
CA SER A 44 -3.14 -5.15 8.00
C SER A 44 -1.77 -5.23 7.35
N VAL A 45 -1.50 -6.35 6.67
CA VAL A 45 -0.27 -6.51 5.88
C VAL A 45 -0.12 -5.36 4.88
N TYR A 46 -1.17 -5.07 4.11
CA TYR A 46 -1.16 -3.97 3.14
C TYR A 46 -0.98 -2.60 3.81
N ASP A 47 -1.66 -2.36 4.94
CA ASP A 47 -1.57 -1.08 5.64
C ASP A 47 -0.19 -0.87 6.30
N THR A 48 0.47 -1.94 6.70
CA THR A 48 1.84 -1.89 7.25
C THR A 48 2.84 -1.50 6.15
N ALA A 49 2.78 -2.15 4.98
CA ALA A 49 3.63 -1.81 3.84
C ALA A 49 3.41 -0.34 3.39
N ASN A 50 2.16 0.12 3.36
CA ASN A 50 1.85 1.52 3.06
C ASN A 50 2.34 2.49 4.13
N TYR A 51 2.25 2.10 5.40
CA TYR A 51 2.75 2.91 6.51
C TYR A 51 4.26 3.13 6.42
N MET A 52 5.01 2.11 6.01
CA MET A 52 6.45 2.23 5.72
C MET A 52 6.72 3.24 4.61
N HIS A 53 5.97 3.20 3.50
CA HIS A 53 6.07 4.20 2.42
C HIS A 53 5.78 5.61 2.93
N TYR A 54 4.68 5.79 3.66
CA TYR A 54 4.33 7.06 4.26
C TYR A 54 5.45 7.62 5.15
N LEU A 55 6.08 6.79 6.00
CA LEU A 55 7.16 7.26 6.86
C LEU A 55 8.39 7.75 6.08
N CYS A 56 8.72 7.08 4.98
CA CYS A 56 9.85 7.45 4.14
C CYS A 56 9.55 8.62 3.20
N ALA A 57 8.29 8.82 2.81
CA ALA A 57 7.87 9.87 1.88
C ALA A 57 7.35 11.14 2.57
N LYS A 58 6.95 11.08 3.85
CA LYS A 58 6.40 12.24 4.54
C LYS A 58 7.47 13.32 4.74
N SER A 59 7.04 14.57 4.57
CA SER A 59 7.84 15.74 4.92
C SER A 59 8.11 15.78 6.42
N ILE A 60 9.38 15.79 6.81
CA ILE A 60 9.80 16.02 8.20
C ILE A 60 9.98 17.53 8.39
N GLY A 61 9.28 18.09 9.40
CA GLY A 61 9.41 19.51 9.77
C GLY A 61 8.68 20.50 8.86
N GLY A 62 7.72 20.05 8.04
CA GLY A 62 6.83 20.92 7.26
C GLY A 62 7.48 21.62 6.06
N ARG A 63 8.81 21.53 5.89
CA ARG A 63 9.55 22.23 4.83
C ARG A 63 9.68 21.45 3.52
N GLY A 64 9.28 20.18 3.47
CA GLY A 64 9.33 19.35 2.26
C GLY A 64 10.75 18.99 1.80
N ILE A 65 11.74 19.14 2.69
CA ILE A 65 13.17 19.07 2.33
C ILE A 65 13.66 17.62 2.21
N VAL A 66 13.07 16.68 2.96
CA VAL A 66 13.56 15.30 3.03
C VAL A 66 12.47 14.32 2.62
N ASP A 67 12.74 13.58 1.55
CA ASP A 67 12.01 12.42 1.06
C ASP A 67 13.02 11.28 0.91
N TYR A 68 12.86 10.20 1.67
CA TYR A 68 13.75 9.04 1.67
C TYR A 68 13.37 8.00 0.61
N ALA A 69 12.13 8.05 0.11
CA ALA A 69 11.63 7.10 -0.88
C ALA A 69 11.72 7.65 -2.31
N HIS A 70 11.68 8.97 -2.50
CA HIS A 70 11.70 9.64 -3.80
C HIS A 70 12.78 10.72 -3.89
N ARG A 71 12.98 11.27 -5.10
CA ARG A 71 13.93 12.36 -5.39
C ARG A 71 15.36 12.10 -4.90
N SER A 72 15.74 10.82 -4.91
CA SER A 72 17.02 10.32 -4.44
C SER A 72 17.49 9.20 -5.39
N PRO A 73 18.81 8.96 -5.53
CA PRO A 73 19.34 7.79 -6.23
C PRO A 73 18.80 6.46 -5.69
N LEU A 74 18.31 6.45 -4.45
CA LEU A 74 17.70 5.28 -3.82
C LEU A 74 16.26 5.00 -4.28
N PHE A 75 15.63 5.88 -5.07
CA PHE A 75 14.22 5.74 -5.48
C PHE A 75 13.89 4.34 -6.02
N LEU A 76 14.68 3.84 -6.98
CA LEU A 76 14.45 2.54 -7.60
C LEU A 76 14.71 1.38 -6.63
N VAL A 77 15.78 1.47 -5.84
CA VAL A 77 16.16 0.42 -4.90
C VAL A 77 15.13 0.32 -3.77
N TRP A 78 14.70 1.46 -3.23
CA TRP A 78 13.71 1.52 -2.16
C TRP A 78 12.36 0.93 -2.62
N HIS A 79 11.87 1.30 -3.82
CA HIS A 79 10.59 0.77 -4.32
C HIS A 79 10.68 -0.71 -4.74
N ARG A 80 11.85 -1.17 -5.22
CA ARG A 80 12.09 -2.61 -5.42
C ARG A 80 11.95 -3.36 -4.09
N MET A 81 12.58 -2.87 -3.02
CA MET A 81 12.47 -3.49 -1.70
C MET A 81 11.05 -3.43 -1.14
N TRP A 82 10.31 -2.35 -1.39
CA TRP A 82 8.91 -2.24 -1.01
C TRP A 82 8.04 -3.32 -1.69
N ASN A 83 8.21 -3.53 -2.99
CA ASN A 83 7.48 -4.57 -3.73
C ASN A 83 7.83 -5.98 -3.22
N ILE A 84 9.13 -6.26 -3.01
CA ILE A 84 9.59 -7.54 -2.45
C ILE A 84 9.00 -7.76 -1.06
N HIS A 85 8.97 -6.74 -0.22
CA HIS A 85 8.41 -6.82 1.12
C HIS A 85 6.91 -7.15 1.09
N LEU A 86 6.10 -6.43 0.29
CA LEU A 86 4.68 -6.70 0.18
C LEU A 86 4.41 -8.10 -0.39
N GLU A 87 5.15 -8.50 -1.43
CA GLU A 87 5.06 -9.82 -2.04
C GLU A 87 5.33 -10.93 -1.00
N GLN A 88 6.43 -10.82 -0.25
CA GLN A 88 6.78 -11.78 0.81
C GLN A 88 5.74 -11.84 1.92
N GLU A 89 5.23 -10.69 2.38
CA GLU A 89 4.20 -10.69 3.42
C GLU A 89 2.87 -11.28 2.92
N ILE A 90 2.56 -11.15 1.63
CA ILE A 90 1.42 -11.84 1.02
C ILE A 90 1.67 -13.36 1.00
N ARG A 91 2.83 -13.81 0.52
CA ARG A 91 3.23 -15.24 0.55
C ARG A 91 3.08 -15.83 1.96
N ASN A 92 3.55 -15.11 2.98
CA ASN A 92 3.49 -15.53 4.37
C ASN A 92 2.05 -15.74 4.87
N ILE A 93 1.11 -14.86 4.51
CA ILE A 93 -0.29 -14.98 4.97
C ILE A 93 -1.12 -15.94 4.11
N THR A 94 -0.69 -16.25 2.88
CA THR A 94 -1.41 -17.15 1.98
C THR A 94 -0.86 -18.57 2.00
N GLY A 95 0.40 -18.77 2.42
CA GLY A 95 1.16 -20.01 2.24
C GLY A 95 1.48 -20.31 0.77
N ASP A 96 1.36 -19.32 -0.12
CA ASP A 96 1.58 -19.48 -1.56
C ASP A 96 2.94 -18.90 -1.94
N ASP A 97 3.99 -19.71 -1.89
CA ASP A 97 5.35 -19.30 -2.23
C ASP A 97 5.53 -18.89 -3.70
N SER A 98 4.59 -19.28 -4.57
CA SER A 98 4.60 -18.95 -6.00
C SER A 98 3.99 -17.58 -6.30
N PHE A 99 3.30 -16.97 -5.34
CA PHE A 99 2.66 -15.68 -5.52
C PHE A 99 3.68 -14.62 -5.96
N SER A 100 3.35 -13.85 -6.99
CA SER A 100 4.14 -12.70 -7.42
C SER A 100 3.26 -11.50 -7.76
N ILE A 101 3.80 -10.30 -7.54
CA ILE A 101 3.12 -9.06 -7.91
C ILE A 101 3.34 -8.80 -9.41
N PRO A 102 2.28 -8.79 -10.24
CA PRO A 102 2.40 -8.49 -11.65
C PRO A 102 2.67 -7.00 -11.87
N PHE A 103 3.20 -6.67 -13.05
CA PHE A 103 3.37 -5.28 -13.47
C PHE A 103 2.29 -4.85 -14.44
N TRP A 104 2.04 -3.54 -14.50
CA TRP A 104 1.20 -2.93 -15.52
C TRP A 104 2.07 -2.26 -16.58
N SER A 105 2.00 -2.73 -17.82
CA SER A 105 2.70 -2.12 -18.96
C SER A 105 1.92 -0.90 -19.48
N TRP A 106 2.05 0.24 -18.80
CA TRP A 106 1.24 1.43 -19.07
C TRP A 106 1.77 2.34 -20.18
N VAL A 107 3.04 2.21 -20.56
CA VAL A 107 3.68 3.10 -21.55
C VAL A 107 2.91 3.09 -22.88
N GLY A 108 2.56 4.27 -23.38
CA GLY A 108 1.84 4.46 -24.64
C GLY A 108 0.32 4.27 -24.57
N LYS A 109 -0.26 3.93 -23.42
CA LYS A 109 -1.72 3.79 -23.26
C LYS A 109 -2.36 5.13 -22.91
N SER A 110 -3.46 5.47 -23.58
CA SER A 110 -4.25 6.68 -23.31
C SER A 110 -5.32 6.48 -22.22
N GLN A 111 -5.61 5.23 -21.85
CA GLN A 111 -6.61 4.86 -20.85
C GLN A 111 -6.05 3.77 -19.93
N CYS A 112 -6.61 3.68 -18.72
CA CYS A 112 -6.31 2.61 -17.77
C CYS A 112 -7.04 1.31 -18.17
N ASP A 113 -6.36 0.42 -18.87
CA ASP A 113 -6.89 -0.87 -19.33
C ASP A 113 -7.00 -1.92 -18.22
N VAL A 114 -6.32 -1.72 -17.09
CA VAL A 114 -6.46 -2.54 -15.87
C VAL A 114 -7.57 -2.05 -14.92
N CYS A 115 -8.14 -0.87 -15.18
CA CYS A 115 -9.24 -0.30 -14.38
C CYS A 115 -10.59 -0.91 -14.82
N THR A 116 -10.73 -2.21 -14.61
CA THR A 116 -11.96 -2.98 -14.87
C THR A 116 -12.51 -3.56 -13.57
N ASN A 117 -13.80 -3.89 -13.49
CA ASN A 117 -14.38 -4.45 -12.26
C ASN A 117 -13.87 -5.85 -11.92
N LYS A 118 -13.23 -6.53 -12.90
CA LYS A 118 -12.51 -7.79 -12.68
C LYS A 118 -11.14 -7.59 -12.04
N LEU A 119 -10.55 -6.40 -12.19
CA LEU A 119 -9.25 -6.01 -11.68
C LEU A 119 -9.42 -4.84 -10.71
N PHE A 120 -8.74 -3.71 -10.94
CA PHE A 120 -8.63 -2.61 -9.98
C PHE A 120 -9.87 -1.71 -9.85
N GLY A 121 -10.96 -2.05 -10.55
CA GLY A 121 -12.23 -1.33 -10.55
C GLY A 121 -12.32 -0.28 -11.65
N ARG A 122 -13.49 -0.18 -12.31
CA ARG A 122 -13.75 0.93 -13.24
C ARG A 122 -14.05 2.21 -12.46
N ASN A 123 -13.93 3.35 -13.14
CA ASN A 123 -14.36 4.64 -12.63
C ASN A 123 -15.89 4.79 -12.81
N GLU A 124 -16.60 5.17 -11.75
CA GLU A 124 -18.06 5.47 -11.74
C GLU A 124 -18.39 6.83 -12.35
N GLY A 125 -17.38 7.63 -12.69
CA GLY A 125 -17.53 9.09 -12.84
C GLY A 125 -17.40 9.76 -11.47
N GLY A 126 -16.83 10.97 -11.44
CA GLY A 126 -16.62 11.70 -10.18
C GLY A 126 -15.48 11.20 -9.29
N GLY A 127 -14.57 10.38 -9.82
CA GLY A 127 -13.34 9.96 -9.13
C GLY A 127 -13.52 8.79 -8.15
N GLN A 128 -14.63 8.06 -8.28
CA GLN A 128 -14.97 6.93 -7.42
C GLN A 128 -14.80 5.59 -8.17
N ILE A 129 -14.36 4.56 -7.44
CA ILE A 129 -14.36 3.18 -7.95
C ILE A 129 -15.79 2.65 -7.98
N MET A 130 -16.15 1.88 -9.02
CA MET A 130 -17.47 1.23 -9.14
C MET A 130 -17.83 0.35 -7.95
N LEU A 131 -19.11 0.34 -7.59
CA LEU A 131 -19.68 -0.43 -6.48
C LEU A 131 -19.40 -1.94 -6.54
N ASN A 132 -19.26 -2.51 -7.74
CA ASN A 132 -19.02 -3.95 -7.94
C ASN A 132 -17.53 -4.35 -7.88
N SER A 133 -16.61 -3.42 -7.67
CA SER A 133 -15.21 -3.74 -7.40
C SER A 133 -14.98 -3.92 -5.90
N ILE A 134 -14.21 -4.94 -5.51
CA ILE A 134 -13.84 -5.16 -4.11
C ILE A 134 -13.10 -3.95 -3.50
N PHE A 135 -12.36 -3.20 -4.33
CA PHE A 135 -11.60 -2.02 -3.92
C PHE A 135 -12.50 -0.84 -3.53
N ARG A 136 -13.79 -0.84 -3.89
CA ARG A 136 -14.79 0.14 -3.40
C ARG A 136 -14.85 0.17 -1.87
N SER A 137 -14.74 -1.00 -1.25
CA SER A 137 -14.84 -1.17 0.19
C SER A 137 -13.57 -0.73 0.94
N TRP A 138 -12.47 -0.56 0.21
CA TRP A 138 -11.20 -0.20 0.83
C TRP A 138 -11.29 1.18 1.46
N ARG A 139 -10.79 1.27 2.69
CA ARG A 139 -10.61 2.54 3.38
C ARG A 139 -9.13 2.87 3.38
N VAL A 140 -8.81 4.07 2.92
CA VAL A 140 -7.49 4.66 3.12
C VAL A 140 -7.40 4.93 4.62
N ARG A 141 -6.55 4.18 5.32
CA ARG A 141 -6.26 4.53 6.71
C ARG A 141 -5.44 5.80 6.67
N GLY A 142 -6.11 6.93 6.95
CA GLY A 142 -5.44 8.16 7.31
C GLY A 142 -4.55 7.85 8.51
N ILE A 143 -3.25 7.86 8.28
CA ILE A 143 -2.28 7.89 9.36
C ILE A 143 -2.50 9.26 9.98
N VAL A 144 -2.96 9.27 11.24
CA VAL A 144 -3.38 10.47 11.99
C VAL A 144 -2.51 11.63 11.58
N ARG A 145 -3.12 12.71 11.07
CA ARG A 145 -2.42 13.99 10.92
C ARG A 145 -1.88 14.29 12.30
N VAL A 146 -0.56 14.19 12.47
CA VAL A 146 0.11 14.81 13.62
C VAL A 146 -0.35 16.25 13.58
N GLY A 147 -1.10 16.65 14.60
CA GLY A 147 -1.81 17.93 14.63
C GLY A 147 -0.89 19.06 14.22
N THR A 148 -1.30 19.80 13.22
CA THR A 148 -0.93 21.21 13.10
C THR A 148 -1.75 21.93 14.16
N GLU A 149 -1.12 22.26 15.28
CA GLU A 149 -1.41 23.55 15.91
C GLU A 149 -1.02 24.66 14.94
#